data_AF-A0A3D9Q177-F1
#
_entry.id   AF-A0A3D9Q177-F1
#
_cell.length_a   1.000
_cell.length_b   1.000
_cell.length_c   1.000
_cell.angle_alpha   90.00
_cell.angle_beta   90.00
_cell.angle_gamma   90.00
#
_symmetry.space_group_name_H-M   'P 1'
#
loop_
_entity.id
_entity.type
_entity.pdbx_description
1 polymer ?
#
loop_
_entity_poly.entity_id
_entity_poly.type
_entity_poly.pdbx_seq_one_letter_code
_entity_poly.pdbx_strand_id
1 'polypeptide(L)' 'MSNRRHFSQNEIQLLEKNPYVHHVTEKSITYAPSFKVEAVRAYHAGQTPMEIFLRAGFPIEIIGQETPKRCLKRW' A
#
# COMPACT_ATOMS: atom_id res chain seq x y z
N MET A 1 -3.45 -11.27 -20.02
CA MET A 1 -4.50 -10.36 -19.50
C MET A 1 -4.09 -9.91 -18.12
N SER A 2 -3.94 -8.61 -17.85
CA SER A 2 -3.65 -8.12 -16.49
C SER A 2 -4.95 -8.11 -15.71
N ASN A 3 -5.12 -9.05 -14.78
CA ASN A 3 -6.26 -9.08 -13.86
C ASN A 3 -6.12 -7.89 -12.88
N ARG A 4 -6.70 -6.74 -13.23
CA ARG A 4 -6.69 -5.54 -12.40
C ARG A 4 -7.92 -5.58 -11.49
N ARG A 5 -7.70 -5.76 -10.19
CA ARG A 5 -8.74 -5.62 -9.17
C ARG A 5 -9.28 -4.20 -9.20
N HIS A 6 -10.60 -4.07 -9.04
CA HIS A 6 -11.24 -2.80 -8.77
C HIS A 6 -11.63 -2.75 -7.29
N PHE A 7 -11.31 -1.65 -6.61
CA PHE A 7 -11.74 -1.40 -5.24
C PHE A 7 -13.20 -0.96 -5.25
N SER A 8 -14.01 -1.57 -4.39
CA SER A 8 -15.36 -1.11 -4.07
C SER A 8 -15.32 0.22 -3.31
N GLN A 9 -16.44 0.93 -3.30
CA GLN A 9 -16.57 2.21 -2.58
C GLN A 9 -16.25 2.06 -1.08
N ASN A 10 -16.63 0.94 -0.46
CA ASN A 10 -16.33 0.65 0.94
C ASN A 10 -14.82 0.44 1.17
N GLU A 11 -14.14 -0.28 0.26
CA GLU A 11 -12.68 -0.47 0.33
C GLU A 11 -11.94 0.85 0.13
N ILE A 12 -12.40 1.69 -0.80
CA ILE A 12 -11.87 3.05 -1.03
C ILE A 12 -11.96 3.86 0.27
N GLN A 13 -13.15 3.96 0.86
CA GLN A 13 -13.38 4.71 2.10
C GLN A 13 -12.56 4.16 3.29
N LEU A 14 -12.36 2.84 3.35
CA LEU A 14 -11.52 2.24 4.38
C LEU A 14 -10.05 2.60 4.19
N LEU A 15 -9.55 2.54 2.96
CA LEU A 15 -8.15 2.86 2.65
C LEU A 15 -7.86 4.35 2.83
N GLU A 16 -8.80 5.24 2.47
CA GLU A 16 -8.64 6.69 2.63
C GLU A 16 -8.55 7.15 4.09
N LYS A 17 -8.95 6.33 5.06
CA LYS A 17 -8.75 6.61 6.49
C LYS A 17 -7.30 6.46 6.94
N ASN A 18 -6.46 5.79 6.16
CA ASN A 18 -5.06 5.58 6.51
C ASN A 18 -4.25 6.86 6.21
N PRO A 19 -3.52 7.45 7.19
CA PRO A 19 -2.76 8.69 6.98
C PRO A 19 -1.62 8.55 5.94
N TYR A 20 -1.22 7.32 5.63
CA TYR A 20 -0.21 7.03 4.61
C TYR A 20 -0.79 6.88 3.20
N VAL A 21 -2.11 7.07 3.05
CA VAL A 21 -2.81 7.14 1.77
C VAL A 21 -3.04 8.60 1.41
N HIS A 22 -2.63 8.99 0.21
CA HIS A 22 -2.90 10.32 -0.33
C HIS A 22 -4.27 10.37 -1.03
N HIS A 23 -4.57 9.35 -1.84
CA HIS A 23 -5.87 9.20 -2.51
C HIS A 23 -6.04 7.78 -3.05
N VAL A 24 -7.28 7.31 -3.18
CA VAL A 24 -7.60 6.00 -3.76
C VAL A 24 -8.62 6.16 -4.88
N THR A 25 -8.33 5.55 -6.02
CA THR A 25 -9.31 5.36 -7.10
C THR A 25 -9.75 3.91 -7.11
N GLU A 26 -10.79 3.58 -7.87
CA GLU A 26 -11.18 2.19 -8.11
C GLU A 26 -10.03 1.30 -8.59
N LYS A 27 -8.97 1.86 -9.20
CA LYS A 27 -7.90 1.07 -9.85
C LYS A 27 -6.55 1.17 -9.15
N SER A 28 -6.36 2.12 -8.24
CA SER A 28 -5.04 2.41 -7.69
C SER A 28 -5.08 3.12 -6.35
N ILE A 29 -4.04 2.89 -5.56
CA ILE A 29 -3.74 3.62 -4.33
C ILE A 29 -2.57 4.56 -4.61
N THR A 30 -2.77 5.83 -4.31
CA THR A 30 -1.70 6.83 -4.29
C THR A 30 -1.19 6.94 -2.86
N TYR A 31 0.03 6.47 -2.62
CA TYR A 31 0.66 6.53 -1.31
C TYR A 31 1.26 7.91 -1.04
N ALA A 32 1.16 8.35 0.22
CA ALA A 32 1.77 9.58 0.69
C ALA A 32 3.29 9.57 0.41
N PRO A 33 3.88 10.70 -0.02
CA PRO A 33 5.33 10.77 -0.25
C PRO A 33 6.16 10.43 0.99
N SER A 34 5.72 10.87 2.18
CA SER A 34 6.35 10.54 3.47
C SER A 34 6.41 9.03 3.70
N PHE A 35 5.29 8.33 3.47
CA PHE A 35 5.23 6.89 3.62
C PHE A 35 6.22 6.15 2.71
N LYS A 36 6.36 6.57 1.44
CA LYS A 36 7.32 5.94 0.53
C LYS A 36 8.75 6.02 1.05
N VAL A 37 9.14 7.19 1.55
CA VAL A 37 10.48 7.41 2.13
C VAL A 37 10.67 6.56 3.39
N GLU A 38 9.69 6.54 4.29
CA GLU A 38 9.71 5.71 5.51
C GLU A 38 9.78 4.22 5.18
N ALA A 39 8.99 3.75 4.21
CA ALA A 39 8.95 2.35 3.79
C ALA A 39 10.28 1.90 3.17
N VAL A 40 10.87 2.70 2.27
CA VAL A 40 12.18 2.37 1.66
C VAL A 40 13.28 2.32 2.73
N ARG A 41 13.29 3.28 3.67
CA ARG A 41 14.24 3.26 4.79
C ARG A 41 14.09 2.02 5.67
N ALA A 42 12.87 1.67 6.05
CA ALA A 42 12.57 0.48 6.83
C ALA A 42 13.00 -0.81 6.12
N TYR A 43 12.79 -0.87 4.80
CA TYR A 43 13.20 -2.02 3.99
C TYR A 43 14.73 -2.18 3.96
N HIS A 44 15.48 -1.08 3.77
CA HIS A 44 16.94 -1.10 3.85
C HIS A 44 17.47 -1.41 5.26
N ALA A 45 16.69 -1.11 6.30
CA ALA A 45 17.00 -1.50 7.68
C ALA A 45 16.69 -2.99 7.98
N GLY A 46 16.20 -3.76 7.00
CA GLY A 46 15.98 -5.20 7.09
C GLY A 46 14.54 -5.61 7.39
N GLN A 47 13.59 -4.68 7.49
CA GLN A 47 12.18 -5.04 7.62
C GLN A 47 11.65 -5.59 6.31
N THR A 48 10.78 -6.60 6.36
CA THR A 48 10.15 -7.14 5.17
C THR A 48 9.08 -6.19 4.62
N PRO A 49 8.78 -6.22 3.30
CA PRO A 49 7.70 -5.44 2.72
C PRO A 49 6.35 -5.65 3.44
N MET A 50 6.06 -6.90 3.81
CA MET A 50 4.83 -7.26 4.50
C MET A 50 4.73 -6.58 5.87
N GLU A 51 5.79 -6.65 6.67
CA GLU A 51 5.84 -6.01 8.00
C GLU A 51 5.66 -4.51 7.92
N ILE A 52 6.27 -3.85 6.93
CA ILE A 52 6.18 -2.40 6.74
C ILE A 52 4.72 -1.98 6.50
N PHE A 53 4.02 -2.67 5.60
CA PHE A 53 2.64 -2.35 5.27
C PHE A 53 1.66 -2.73 6.39
N LEU A 54 1.88 -3.85 7.09
CA LEU A 54 1.10 -4.23 8.26
C LEU A 54 1.24 -3.20 9.40
N ARG A 55 2.47 -2.78 9.71
CA ARG A 55 2.74 -1.76 10.74
C ARG A 55 2.17 -0.40 10.39
N ALA A 56 2.12 -0.08 9.10
CA ALA A 56 1.48 1.13 8.59
C ALA A 56 -0.06 1.03 8.52
N GLY A 57 -0.66 -0.08 8.99
CA GLY A 57 -2.11 -0.24 9.08
C GLY A 57 -2.79 -0.51 7.74
N PHE A 58 -2.09 -1.05 6.74
CA PHE A 58 -2.72 -1.43 5.48
C PHE A 58 -3.42 -2.80 5.57
N PRO A 59 -4.69 -2.91 5.15
CA PRO A 59 -5.39 -4.18 5.08
C PRO A 59 -4.88 -5.01 3.89
N ILE A 60 -3.99 -5.97 4.14
CA ILE A 60 -3.32 -6.78 3.10
C ILE A 60 -4.30 -7.60 2.26
N GLU A 61 -5.42 -8.04 2.86
CA GLU A 61 -6.51 -8.73 2.15
C GLU A 61 -7.18 -7.85 1.08
N ILE A 62 -7.16 -6.53 1.27
CA ILE A 62 -7.72 -5.55 0.34
C ILE A 62 -6.67 -5.13 -0.68
N ILE A 63 -5.47 -4.73 -0.23
CA ILE A 63 -4.45 -4.22 -1.15
C ILE A 63 -3.75 -5.34 -1.94
N GLY A 64 -3.81 -6.58 -1.46
CA GLY A 64 -3.19 -7.76 -2.06
C GLY A 64 -1.81 -8.09 -1.51
N GLN A 65 -1.55 -9.39 -1.32
CA GLN A 65 -0.33 -9.93 -0.71
C GLN A 65 0.97 -9.55 -1.45
N GLU A 66 0.91 -9.41 -2.78
CA GLU A 66 2.07 -9.04 -3.60
C GLU A 66 2.32 -7.53 -3.67
N THR A 67 1.36 -6.71 -3.24
CA THR A 67 1.42 -5.25 -3.37
C THR A 67 2.58 -4.65 -2.58
N PRO A 68 2.82 -5.00 -1.30
CA PRO A 68 3.97 -4.49 -0.57
C PRO A 68 5.30 -4.73 -1.29
N LYS A 69 5.51 -5.95 -1.79
CA LYS A 69 6.72 -6.34 -2.50
C LYS A 69 6.89 -5.57 -3.82
N ARG A 70 5.80 -5.42 -4.59
CA ARG A 70 5.82 -4.67 -5.86
C ARG A 70 6.05 -3.17 -5.65
N CYS A 71 5.49 -2.61 -4.58
CA CYS A 71 5.70 -1.22 -4.19
C CYS A 71 7.17 -0.96 -3.90
N LEU A 72 7.79 -1.73 -3.00
CA LEU A 72 9.20 -1.55 -2.66
C LEU A 72 10.17 -1.92 -3.78
N LYS A 73 9.78 -2.80 -4.72
CA LYS A 73 10.59 -3.01 -5.93
C LYS A 73 10.59 -1.78 -6.86
N ARG A 74 9.53 -0.97 -6.80
CA ARG A 74 9.34 0.21 -7.68
C ARG A 74 9.87 1.50 -7.04
N TRP A 75 9.86 1.60 -5.72
CA TRP A 75 10.32 2.77 -4.95
C TRP A 75 11.79 2.64 -4.61
#